data_AF-A0A1F9V6U7-F1
#
_entry.id   AF-A0A1F9V6U7-F1
#
_cell.length_a   1.000
_cell.length_b   1.000
_cell.length_c   1.000
_cell.angle_alpha   90.00
_cell.angle_beta   90.00
_cell.angle_gamma   90.00
#
_symmetry.space_group_name_H-M   'P 1'
#
loop_
_entity.id
_entity.type
_entity.pdbx_description
1 polymer ?
#
loop_
_entity_poly.entity_id
_entity_poly.type
_entity_poly.pdbx_seq_one_letter_code
_entity_poly.pdbx_strand_id
1 'polypeptide(L)'
;MKTKGKFKTIADREMDDPEFKKLFEETWPAFQLEVQILNALERRHWTYTDLAKVLHTQKSAISRDLKGGGLQSASISRISKMAKALGLKFFPLCISEKKAKQFVPVIKKLVAA
;
A
#
# COMPACT_ATOMS: atom_id res chain seq x y z
N MET A 1 0.99 -25.97 -32.45
CA MET A 1 0.60 -26.31 -31.05
C MET A 1 -0.57 -25.43 -30.65
N LYS A 2 -1.72 -26.01 -30.29
CA LYS A 2 -2.83 -25.25 -29.71
C LYS A 2 -2.38 -24.75 -28.33
N THR A 3 -2.29 -23.44 -28.13
CA THR A 3 -2.02 -22.83 -26.82
C THR A 3 -3.12 -23.27 -25.85
N LYS A 4 -2.78 -24.15 -24.90
CA LYS A 4 -3.66 -24.45 -23.75
C LYS A 4 -4.00 -23.12 -23.09
N GLY A 5 -5.28 -22.77 -23.05
CA GLY A 5 -5.76 -21.52 -22.44
C GLY A 5 -5.21 -21.41 -21.01
N LYS A 6 -4.73 -20.21 -20.63
CA LYS A 6 -4.28 -19.94 -19.26
C LYS A 6 -5.39 -20.34 -18.28
N PHE A 7 -5.09 -21.27 -17.38
CA PHE A 7 -6.00 -21.58 -16.27
C PHE A 7 -6.18 -20.31 -15.41
N LYS A 8 -7.43 -19.87 -15.21
CA LYS A 8 -7.75 -18.80 -14.27
C LYS A 8 -7.34 -19.23 -12.87
N THR A 9 -6.53 -18.40 -12.21
CA THR A 9 -6.19 -18.54 -10.79
C THR A 9 -7.42 -18.30 -9.92
N ILE A 10 -7.33 -18.59 -8.61
CA ILE A 10 -8.42 -18.28 -7.67
C ILE A 10 -8.70 -16.77 -7.68
N ALA A 11 -7.65 -15.95 -7.64
CA ALA A 11 -7.78 -14.49 -7.72
C ALA A 11 -8.48 -14.03 -9.01
N ASP A 12 -8.15 -14.62 -10.17
CA ASP A 12 -8.81 -14.29 -11.44
C ASP A 12 -10.30 -14.61 -11.44
N ARG A 13 -10.74 -15.61 -10.64
CA ARG A 13 -12.15 -15.99 -10.52
C ARG A 13 -12.89 -15.08 -9.54
N GLU A 14 -12.29 -14.74 -8.40
CA GLU A 14 -12.87 -13.79 -7.44
C GLU A 14 -13.07 -12.41 -8.08
N MET A 15 -12.17 -11.98 -8.97
CA MET A 15 -12.28 -10.72 -9.70
C MET A 15 -13.41 -10.71 -10.76
N ASP A 16 -14.03 -11.85 -11.08
CA ASP A 16 -15.23 -11.91 -11.91
C ASP A 16 -16.48 -11.47 -11.14
N ASP A 17 -16.48 -11.51 -9.80
CA ASP A 17 -17.54 -10.95 -8.95
C ASP A 17 -17.41 -9.41 -8.89
N PRO A 18 -18.42 -8.65 -9.37
CA PRO A 18 -18.39 -7.19 -9.36
C PRO A 18 -18.23 -6.57 -7.97
N GLU A 19 -18.84 -7.16 -6.94
CA GLU A 19 -18.78 -6.63 -5.57
C GLU A 19 -17.38 -6.82 -4.99
N PHE A 20 -16.81 -8.02 -5.16
CA PHE A 20 -15.43 -8.30 -4.76
C PHE A 20 -14.45 -7.39 -5.49
N LYS A 21 -14.58 -7.27 -6.82
CA LYS A 21 -13.71 -6.45 -7.65
C LYS A 21 -13.73 -4.99 -7.20
N LYS A 22 -14.92 -4.43 -6.94
CA LYS A 22 -15.06 -3.06 -6.46
C LYS A 22 -14.34 -2.86 -5.13
N LEU A 23 -14.59 -3.73 -4.15
CA LEU A 23 -13.92 -3.66 -2.84
C LEU A 23 -12.40 -3.79 -2.97
N PHE A 24 -11.93 -4.71 -3.83
CA PHE A 24 -10.52 -4.88 -4.11
C PHE A 24 -9.91 -3.59 -4.68
N GLU A 25 -10.53 -3.01 -5.70
CA GLU A 25 -10.07 -1.76 -6.34
C GLU A 25 -10.08 -0.56 -5.37
N GLU A 26 -11.10 -0.46 -4.50
CA GLU A 26 -11.20 0.60 -3.48
C GLU A 26 -10.11 0.49 -2.40
N THR A 27 -9.78 -0.73 -1.98
CA THR A 27 -8.80 -0.99 -0.91
C THR A 27 -7.35 -1.04 -1.41
N TRP A 28 -7.17 -1.27 -2.71
CA TRP A 28 -5.86 -1.42 -3.35
C TRP A 28 -4.88 -0.26 -3.09
N PRO A 29 -5.26 1.04 -3.19
CA PRO A 29 -4.33 2.13 -2.96
C PRO A 29 -3.72 2.14 -1.55
N ALA A 30 -4.54 1.85 -0.53
CA ALA A 30 -4.07 1.78 0.85
C ALA A 30 -3.15 0.57 1.07
N PHE A 31 -3.48 -0.58 0.47
CA PHE A 31 -2.61 -1.75 0.49
C PHE A 31 -1.25 -1.46 -0.16
N GLN A 32 -1.21 -0.79 -1.32
CA GLN A 32 0.05 -0.41 -1.97
C GLN A 32 0.90 0.51 -1.11
N LEU A 33 0.28 1.38 -0.30
CA LEU A 33 0.99 2.24 0.64
C LEU A 33 1.50 1.46 1.87
N GLU A 34 0.72 0.51 2.38
CA GLU A 34 1.12 -0.40 3.47
C GLU A 34 2.36 -1.20 3.08
N VAL A 35 2.37 -1.80 1.89
CA VAL A 35 3.54 -2.52 1.35
C VAL A 35 4.78 -1.63 1.24
N GLN A 36 4.64 -0.36 0.85
CA GLN A 36 5.77 0.57 0.79
C GLN A 36 6.38 0.84 2.17
N ILE A 37 5.54 0.99 3.20
CA ILE A 37 5.99 1.17 4.59
C ILE A 37 6.69 -0.09 5.10
N LEU A 38 6.12 -1.27 4.82
CA LEU A 38 6.70 -2.56 5.20
C LEU A 38 8.05 -2.80 4.53
N ASN A 39 8.18 -2.54 3.23
CA ASN A 39 9.46 -2.66 2.52
C ASN A 39 10.50 -1.65 3.06
N ALA A 40 10.07 -0.47 3.50
CA ALA A 40 10.97 0.50 4.13
C ALA A 40 11.44 0.06 5.52
N LEU A 41 10.60 -0.63 6.29
CA LEU A 41 11.01 -1.29 7.54
C LEU A 41 12.04 -2.39 7.26
N GLU A 42 11.75 -3.25 6.29
CA GLU A 42 12.65 -4.36 5.90
C GLU A 42 14.03 -3.85 5.48
N ARG A 43 14.10 -2.84 4.60
CA ARG A 43 15.36 -2.22 4.17
C ARG A 43 16.17 -1.60 5.30
N ARG A 44 15.51 -1.21 6.40
CA ARG A 44 16.16 -0.67 7.60
C ARG A 44 16.44 -1.75 8.66
N HIS A 45 16.02 -2.99 8.43
CA HIS A 45 16.01 -4.06 9.43
C HIS A 45 15.24 -3.67 10.71
N TRP A 46 14.17 -2.90 10.57
CA TRP A 46 13.36 -2.44 11.70
C TRP A 46 12.17 -3.34 11.95
N THR A 47 11.92 -3.62 13.23
CA THR A 47 10.67 -4.25 13.68
C THR A 47 9.59 -3.21 13.94
N TYR A 48 8.35 -3.65 14.16
CA TYR A 48 7.27 -2.76 14.62
C TYR A 48 7.60 -2.10 15.96
N THR A 49 8.38 -2.76 16.82
CA THR A 49 8.83 -2.19 18.09
C THR A 49 9.78 -1.02 17.84
N ASP A 50 10.63 -1.09 16.84
CA ASP A 50 11.60 -0.03 16.54
C ASP A 50 10.92 1.20 15.97
N LEU A 51 9.98 1.00 15.04
CA LEU A 51 9.13 2.10 14.56
C LEU A 51 8.31 2.73 15.70
N ALA A 52 7.78 1.91 16.61
CA ALA A 52 7.01 2.39 17.76
C ALA A 52 7.87 3.27 18.70
N LYS A 53 9.14 2.90 18.94
CA LYS A 53 10.09 3.69 19.74
C LYS A 53 10.31 5.08 19.12
N VAL A 54 10.57 5.14 17.82
CA VAL A 54 10.81 6.41 17.10
C VAL A 54 9.57 7.29 17.06
N LEU A 55 8.39 6.69 16.99
CA LEU A 55 7.11 7.42 16.97
C LEU A 55 6.55 7.69 18.37
N HIS A 56 7.26 7.33 19.44
CA HIS A 56 6.82 7.44 20.83
C HIS A 56 5.42 6.87 21.03
N THR A 57 5.19 5.65 20.53
CA THR A 57 3.90 4.95 20.60
C THR A 57 4.09 3.48 20.96
N GLN A 58 3.01 2.72 21.00
CA GLN A 58 3.02 1.30 21.33
C GLN A 58 3.13 0.43 20.07
N LYS A 59 3.81 -0.73 20.18
CA LYS A 59 3.87 -1.75 19.12
C LYS A 59 2.47 -2.16 18.63
N SER A 60 1.50 -2.27 19.54
CA SER A 60 0.10 -2.60 19.23
C SER A 60 -0.55 -1.56 18.30
N ALA A 61 -0.22 -0.27 18.47
CA ALA A 61 -0.70 0.80 17.61
C ALA A 61 -0.10 0.71 16.20
N ILE A 62 1.19 0.37 16.07
CA ILE A 62 1.84 0.12 14.77
C ILE A 62 1.25 -1.13 14.10
N SER A 63 1.07 -2.20 14.86
CA SER A 63 0.46 -3.43 14.33
C SER A 63 -0.97 -3.22 13.87
N ARG A 64 -1.72 -2.29 14.48
CA ARG A 64 -3.06 -1.94 14.03
C ARG A 64 -3.03 -1.23 12.68
N ASP A 65 -2.03 -0.37 12.44
CA ASP A 65 -1.93 0.35 11.17
C ASP A 65 -1.38 -0.51 10.03
N LEU A 66 -0.46 -1.44 10.31
CA LEU A 66 0.31 -2.16 9.29
C LEU A 66 -0.02 -3.65 9.21
N LYS A 67 -1.25 -4.02 9.56
CA LYS A 67 -1.71 -5.41 9.45
C LYS A 67 -3.16 -5.45 8.98
N GLY A 68 -3.44 -6.32 8.01
CA GLY A 68 -4.81 -6.62 7.59
C GLY A 68 -5.56 -5.43 6.98
N GLY A 69 -4.85 -4.48 6.36
CA GLY A 69 -5.45 -3.30 5.74
C GLY A 69 -5.78 -2.16 6.71
N GLY A 70 -5.30 -2.21 7.96
CA GLY A 70 -5.56 -1.18 8.96
C GLY A 70 -5.07 0.22 8.58
N LEU A 71 -4.16 0.33 7.60
CA LEU A 71 -3.68 1.62 7.09
C LEU A 71 -4.79 2.45 6.45
N GLN A 72 -5.87 1.81 5.96
CA GLN A 72 -7.06 2.48 5.44
C GLN A 72 -7.71 3.43 6.46
N SER A 73 -7.60 3.11 7.75
CA SER A 73 -8.16 3.90 8.84
C SER A 73 -7.15 4.87 9.46
N ALA A 74 -5.88 4.84 9.05
CA ALA A 74 -4.86 5.73 9.58
C ALA A 74 -4.99 7.14 8.98
N SER A 75 -4.86 8.15 9.83
CA SER A 75 -4.90 9.54 9.37
C SER A 75 -3.69 9.89 8.50
N ILE A 76 -3.85 10.88 7.61
CA ILE A 76 -2.77 11.45 6.79
C ILE A 76 -1.56 11.86 7.67
N SER A 77 -1.82 12.47 8.83
CA SER A 77 -0.78 12.87 9.78
C SER A 77 0.02 11.66 10.30
N ARG A 78 -0.68 10.56 10.62
CA ARG A 78 -0.06 9.32 11.10
C ARG A 78 0.80 8.68 10.01
N ILE A 79 0.30 8.59 8.79
CA ILE A 79 1.04 8.10 7.61
C ILE A 79 2.29 8.94 7.36
N SER A 80 2.16 10.26 7.35
CA SER A 80 3.28 11.19 7.14
C SER A 80 4.36 11.04 8.22
N LYS A 81 3.98 10.86 9.49
CA LYS A 81 4.93 10.59 10.58
C LYS A 81 5.67 9.26 10.39
N MET A 82 4.98 8.18 10.02
CA MET A 82 5.61 6.89 9.72
C MET A 82 6.61 7.02 8.56
N ALA A 83 6.20 7.65 7.46
CA ALA A 83 7.07 7.90 6.32
C ALA A 83 8.33 8.68 6.73
N LYS A 84 8.17 9.79 7.47
CA LYS A 84 9.29 10.60 7.96
C LYS A 84 10.25 9.80 8.85
N ALA A 85 9.73 8.99 9.77
CA ALA A 85 10.55 8.13 10.63
C ALA A 85 11.38 7.13 9.82
N LEU A 86 10.84 6.67 8.69
CA LEU A 86 11.49 5.76 7.76
C LEU A 86 12.34 6.47 6.69
N GLY A 87 12.55 7.78 6.81
CA GLY A 87 13.31 8.58 5.86
C GLY A 87 12.68 8.68 4.47
N LEU A 88 11.37 8.46 4.39
CA LEU A 88 10.58 8.61 3.17
C LEU A 88 9.94 10.00 3.14
N LYS A 89 9.66 10.47 1.93
CA LYS A 89 8.85 11.65 1.70
C LYS A 89 7.44 11.21 1.29
N PHE A 90 6.44 11.57 2.09
CA PHE A 90 5.03 11.31 1.78
C PHE A 90 4.42 12.48 1.00
N PHE A 91 3.80 12.18 -0.13
CA PHE A 91 3.13 13.16 -1.00
C PHE A 91 1.66 12.78 -1.21
N PRO A 92 0.70 13.37 -0.47
CA PRO A 92 -0.71 13.21 -0.77
C PRO A 92 -1.06 14.01 -2.03
N LEU A 93 -1.57 13.35 -3.07
CA LEU A 93 -1.92 13.98 -4.34
C LEU A 93 -3.36 13.63 -4.74
N CYS A 94 -4.09 14.64 -5.21
CA CYS A 94 -5.37 14.47 -5.87
C CYS A 94 -5.21 14.85 -7.35
N ILE A 95 -5.64 13.96 -8.25
CA ILE A 95 -5.59 14.18 -9.71
C ILE A 95 -6.90 13.70 -10.32
N SER A 96 -7.33 14.31 -11.43
CA SER A 96 -8.54 13.85 -12.12
C SER A 96 -8.34 12.43 -12.68
N GLU A 97 -9.39 11.62 -12.71
CA GLU A 97 -9.31 10.23 -13.20
C GLU A 97 -8.72 10.12 -14.61
N LYS A 98 -9.07 11.07 -15.49
CA LYS A 98 -8.52 11.16 -16.84
C LYS A 98 -7.00 11.31 -16.82
N LYS A 99 -6.47 12.15 -15.92
CA LYS A 99 -5.03 12.34 -15.74
C LYS A 99 -4.39 11.17 -14.98
N ALA A 100 -5.09 10.55 -14.03
CA ALA A 100 -4.57 9.41 -13.27
C ALA A 100 -4.12 8.26 -14.16
N LYS A 101 -4.93 7.90 -15.17
CA LYS A 101 -4.59 6.86 -16.15
C LYS A 101 -3.29 7.13 -16.90
N GLN A 102 -2.97 8.40 -17.14
CA GLN A 102 -1.76 8.82 -17.83
C GLN A 102 -0.54 8.91 -16.90
N PHE A 103 -0.70 9.51 -15.72
CA PHE A 103 0.43 9.87 -14.85
C PHE A 103 0.81 8.81 -13.83
N VAL A 104 -0.13 8.00 -13.31
CA VAL A 104 0.17 6.98 -12.29
C VAL A 104 1.25 6.00 -12.77
N PRO A 105 1.21 5.47 -14.01
CA PRO A 105 2.28 4.58 -14.51
C PRO A 105 3.64 5.28 -14.57
N VAL A 106 3.67 6.57 -14.92
CA VAL A 106 4.90 7.37 -15.00
C VAL A 106 5.48 7.56 -13.61
N ILE A 107 4.65 7.98 -12.65
CA ILE A 107 5.06 8.14 -11.24
C ILE A 107 5.61 6.82 -10.72
N LYS A 108 4.88 5.70 -10.88
CA LYS A 108 5.33 4.38 -10.41
C LYS A 108 6.69 3.97 -10.98
N LYS A 109 6.97 4.27 -12.24
CA LYS A 109 8.30 4.02 -12.84
C LYS A 109 9.41 4.88 -12.21
N LEU A 110 9.10 6.13 -11.86
CA LEU A 110 10.07 7.05 -11.26
C LEU A 110 10.41 6.70 -9.80
N VAL A 111 9.46 6.16 -9.03
CA VAL A 111 9.67 5.81 -7.60
C VAL A 111 10.06 4.35 -7.37
N ALA A 112 10.17 3.51 -8.40
CA ALA A 112 10.54 2.09 -8.26
C ALA A 112 12.05 1.84 -7.97
N ALA A 113 12.77 2.85 -7.48
CA ALA A 113 14.19 2.77 -7.11
C ALA A 113 14.38 2.42 -5.63
#